data_AF-A0A7C9B1D8-F1
#
_entry.id   AF-A0A7C9B1D8-F1
#
_cell.length_a   1.000
_cell.length_b   1.000
_cell.length_c   1.000
_cell.angle_alpha   90.00
_cell.angle_beta   90.00
_cell.angle_gamma   90.00
#
_symmetry.space_group_name_H-M   'P 1'
#
loop_
_entity.id
_entity.type
_entity.pdbx_description
1 polymer ?
#
loop_
_entity_poly.entity_id
_entity_poly.type
_entity_poly.pdbx_seq_one_letter_code
_entity_poly.pdbx_strand_id
1 'polypeptide(L)'
;MIFHDGRLAFWPTPLATLVMFIWLPFGILLCIARIIISQYLPYKISLPLLAFLGTSAISSVHKSSDVSIASKGVVYVCSHKTLLDPIYISFICRTPLTALTYSVSKTSQMISPIKTITLTRDRQKDTEIMQKALRKGSIVVCPEGTTCREPYLLRFSPLFAEISDDIVPVAMDVNVSMFYGTTATGIKALDPIFFLMNPYPFYIVKFLEKL
;
A
#
# COMPACT_ATOMS: atom_id res chain seq x y z
N MET A 1 3.56 26.63 -6.30
CA MET A 1 2.46 25.67 -6.08
C MET A 1 2.61 24.59 -7.15
N ILE A 2 2.96 23.36 -6.76
CA ILE A 2 3.03 22.24 -7.71
C ILE A 2 1.64 21.59 -7.68
N PHE A 3 0.93 21.63 -8.81
CA PHE A 3 -0.41 21.03 -8.92
C PHE A 3 -0.27 19.50 -9.03
N HIS A 4 -0.33 18.80 -7.89
CA HIS A 4 -0.37 17.33 -7.80
C HIS A 4 -1.77 16.73 -8.05
N ASP A 5 -2.63 17.46 -8.78
CA ASP A 5 -4.04 17.07 -8.97
C ASP A 5 -4.21 15.95 -10.02
N GLY A 6 -3.19 15.72 -10.84
CA GLY A 6 -3.19 14.72 -11.90
C GLY A 6 -2.51 13.40 -11.53
N ARG A 7 -2.84 12.34 -12.28
CA ARG A 7 -2.19 11.02 -12.15
C ARG A 7 -0.90 10.88 -12.95
N LEU A 8 -0.46 11.89 -13.70
CA LEU A 8 0.75 11.78 -14.52
C LEU A 8 1.99 12.02 -13.68
N ALA A 9 2.91 11.06 -13.70
CA ALA A 9 4.20 11.14 -12.99
C ALA A 9 5.32 11.77 -13.84
N PHE A 10 4.98 12.31 -15.00
CA PHE A 10 5.93 12.89 -15.95
C PHE A 10 5.38 14.19 -16.54
N TRP A 11 6.28 15.00 -17.08
CA TRP A 11 5.92 16.22 -17.80
C TRP A 11 5.32 15.89 -19.18
N PRO A 12 4.09 16.35 -19.49
CA PRO A 12 3.35 15.93 -20.68
C PRO A 12 3.85 16.64 -21.95
N THR A 13 5.08 16.31 -22.38
CA THR A 13 5.57 16.68 -23.71
C THR A 13 4.84 15.88 -24.79
N PRO A 14 4.77 16.35 -26.06
CA PRO A 14 4.13 15.60 -27.14
C PRO A 14 4.66 14.17 -27.28
N LEU A 15 5.98 14.00 -27.17
CA LEU A 15 6.62 12.68 -27.24
C LEU A 15 6.23 11.79 -26.04
N ALA A 16 6.32 12.31 -24.81
CA ALA A 16 5.99 11.52 -23.62
C ALA A 16 4.50 11.14 -23.59
N THR A 17 3.64 12.04 -24.08
CA THR A 17 2.20 11.82 -24.23
C THR A 17 1.91 10.73 -25.28
N LEU A 18 2.61 10.76 -26.42
CA LEU A 18 2.50 9.72 -27.43
C LEU A 18 2.93 8.34 -26.88
N VAL A 19 4.07 8.28 -26.19
CA VAL A 19 4.56 7.05 -25.54
C VAL A 19 3.54 6.52 -24.54
N MET A 20 2.95 7.40 -23.72
CA MET A 20 1.91 7.02 -22.76
C MET A 20 0.67 6.42 -23.47
N PHE A 21 0.19 7.03 -24.56
CA PHE A 21 -0.97 6.51 -25.29
C PHE A 21 -0.68 5.16 -25.97
N ILE A 22 0.52 4.97 -26.52
CA ILE A 22 0.94 3.67 -27.07
C ILE A 22 1.03 2.62 -25.96
N TRP A 23 1.52 3.00 -24.78
CA TRP A 23 1.66 2.10 -23.63
C TRP A 23 0.31 1.71 -23.02
N LEU A 24 -0.67 2.61 -23.00
CA LEU A 24 -1.94 2.44 -22.30
C LEU A 24 -2.64 1.08 -22.52
N PRO A 25 -2.83 0.56 -23.74
CA PRO A 25 -3.42 -0.77 -23.93
C PRO A 25 -2.60 -1.90 -23.30
N PHE A 26 -1.26 -1.85 -23.40
CA PHE A 26 -0.37 -2.82 -22.76
C PHE A 26 -0.39 -2.69 -21.23
N GLY A 27 -0.40 -1.46 -20.71
CA GLY A 27 -0.49 -1.18 -19.29
C GLY A 27 -1.76 -1.75 -18.67
N ILE A 28 -2.91 -1.65 -19.36
CA ILE A 28 -4.17 -2.23 -18.89
C ILE A 28 -4.07 -3.76 -18.78
N LEU A 29 -3.57 -4.43 -19.82
CA LEU A 29 -3.38 -5.89 -19.79
C LEU A 29 -2.41 -6.32 -18.69
N LEU A 30 -1.31 -5.59 -18.54
CA LEU A 30 -0.30 -5.82 -17.50
C LEU A 30 -0.89 -5.65 -16.10
N CYS A 31 -1.71 -4.61 -15.88
CA CYS A 31 -2.42 -4.38 -14.63
C CYS A 31 -3.35 -5.55 -14.29
N ILE A 32 -4.15 -6.02 -15.25
CA ILE A 32 -5.07 -7.15 -15.05
C ILE A 32 -4.28 -8.40 -14.66
N ALA A 33 -3.19 -8.72 -15.36
CA ALA A 33 -2.33 -9.85 -15.03
C ALA A 33 -1.77 -9.74 -13.60
N ARG A 34 -1.25 -8.57 -13.21
CA ARG A 34 -0.72 -8.31 -11.87
C ARG A 34 -1.78 -8.50 -10.77
N ILE A 35 -3.01 -8.04 -10.98
CA ILE A 35 -4.13 -8.22 -10.05
C ILE A 35 -4.52 -9.71 -9.92
N ILE A 36 -4.61 -10.43 -11.04
CA ILE A 36 -4.96 -11.86 -11.02
C ILE A 36 -3.87 -12.66 -10.26
N ILE A 37 -2.60 -12.39 -10.55
CA ILE A 37 -1.46 -13.06 -9.89
C ILE A 37 -1.45 -12.77 -8.39
N SER A 38 -1.69 -11.52 -7.98
CA SER A 38 -1.70 -11.17 -6.56
C SER A 38 -2.88 -11.79 -5.80
N GLN A 39 -4.04 -11.94 -6.43
CA GLN A 39 -5.27 -12.43 -5.79
C GLN A 39 -5.28 -13.94 -5.63
N TYR A 40 -4.84 -14.69 -6.64
CA TYR A 40 -5.10 -16.14 -6.73
C TYR A 40 -3.88 -17.02 -6.45
N LEU A 41 -2.66 -16.46 -6.48
CA LEU A 41 -1.44 -17.25 -6.29
C LEU A 41 -0.81 -17.02 -4.91
N PRO A 42 -0.24 -18.06 -4.28
CA PRO A 42 0.46 -17.92 -3.00
C PRO A 42 1.75 -17.10 -3.17
N TYR A 43 2.19 -16.43 -2.08
CA TYR A 43 3.37 -15.53 -2.09
C TYR A 43 4.63 -16.13 -2.72
N LYS A 44 4.88 -17.43 -2.54
CA LYS A 44 6.06 -18.10 -3.11
C LYS A 44 6.11 -18.06 -4.64
N ILE A 45 4.94 -18.01 -5.29
CA ILE A 45 4.81 -18.01 -6.76
C ILE A 45 4.46 -16.59 -7.26
N SER A 46 3.58 -15.87 -6.55
CA SER A 46 3.16 -14.54 -6.99
C SER A 46 4.30 -13.53 -6.97
N LEU A 47 5.17 -13.54 -5.96
CA LEU A 47 6.28 -12.58 -5.86
C LEU A 47 7.27 -12.62 -7.03
N PRO A 48 7.84 -13.78 -7.43
CA PRO A 48 8.74 -13.82 -8.58
C PRO A 48 8.03 -13.49 -9.89
N LEU A 49 6.76 -13.88 -10.07
CA LEU A 49 5.98 -13.51 -11.26
C LEU A 49 5.71 -12.01 -11.33
N LEU A 50 5.34 -11.40 -10.22
CA LEU A 50 5.14 -9.95 -10.11
C LEU A 50 6.45 -9.20 -10.38
N ALA A 51 7.57 -9.67 -9.82
CA ALA A 51 8.90 -9.13 -10.11
C ALA A 51 9.25 -9.22 -11.61
N PHE A 52 8.98 -10.37 -12.24
CA PHE A 52 9.16 -10.56 -13.69
C PHE A 52 8.28 -9.62 -14.51
N LEU A 53 7.05 -9.39 -14.07
CA LEU A 53 6.15 -8.41 -14.68
C LEU A 53 6.52 -6.96 -14.38
N GLY A 54 7.59 -6.68 -13.62
CA GLY A 54 8.14 -5.34 -13.39
C GLY A 54 7.75 -4.66 -12.07
N THR A 55 6.92 -5.27 -11.22
CA THR A 55 6.65 -4.74 -9.86
C THR A 55 7.72 -5.22 -8.90
N SER A 56 8.45 -4.29 -8.30
CA SER A 56 9.55 -4.63 -7.39
C SER A 56 9.48 -3.82 -6.11
N ALA A 57 10.04 -4.40 -5.05
CA ALA A 57 10.21 -3.74 -3.77
C ALA A 57 11.55 -4.10 -3.17
N ILE A 58 12.26 -3.11 -2.64
CA ILE A 58 13.41 -3.35 -1.78
C ILE A 58 12.99 -3.10 -0.34
N SER A 59 13.30 -4.06 0.51
CA SER A 59 13.11 -3.91 1.95
C SER A 59 14.44 -3.78 2.67
N SER A 60 14.48 -2.88 3.64
CA SER A 60 15.53 -2.85 4.66
C SER A 60 14.89 -3.21 5.98
N VAL A 61 15.35 -4.30 6.60
CA VAL A 61 14.90 -4.76 7.91
C VAL A 61 15.99 -4.40 8.92
N HIS A 62 15.62 -3.71 10.01
CA HIS A 62 16.58 -3.46 11.08
C HIS A 62 16.90 -4.79 11.77
N LYS A 63 18.17 -5.04 12.11
CA LYS A 63 18.62 -6.35 12.67
C LYS A 63 17.88 -6.76 13.95
N SER A 64 17.30 -5.81 14.69
CA SER A 64 16.50 -6.06 15.91
C SER A 64 15.02 -6.31 15.65
N SER A 65 14.52 -6.00 14.45
CA SER A 65 13.20 -6.46 13.99
C SER A 65 13.32 -7.91 13.55
N ASP A 66 13.55 -8.80 14.52
CA ASP A 66 13.06 -10.16 14.38
C ASP A 66 11.56 -10.01 14.13
N VAL A 67 11.17 -10.07 12.85
CA VAL A 67 9.81 -10.42 12.41
C VAL A 67 9.60 -11.90 12.78
N SER A 68 9.95 -12.24 14.02
CA SER A 68 9.60 -13.45 14.70
C SER A 68 8.09 -13.43 14.78
N ILE A 69 7.52 -14.58 14.47
CA ILE A 69 6.12 -14.88 14.56
C ILE A 69 5.76 -14.79 16.04
N ALA A 70 5.57 -13.56 16.55
CA ALA A 70 5.01 -13.36 17.86
C ALA A 70 3.63 -14.00 17.83
N SER A 71 3.36 -14.87 18.79
CA SER A 71 2.06 -15.52 18.99
C SER A 71 0.92 -14.54 19.27
N LYS A 72 1.24 -13.24 19.39
CA LYS A 72 0.33 -12.10 19.51
C LYS A 72 0.39 -11.24 18.24
N GLY A 73 -0.76 -10.70 17.82
CA GLY A 73 -0.83 -9.82 16.65
C GLY A 73 0.06 -8.59 16.81
N VAL A 74 0.91 -8.35 15.82
CA VAL A 74 1.78 -7.16 15.71
C VAL A 74 1.04 -6.06 14.95
N VAL A 75 1.24 -4.80 15.34
CA VAL A 75 0.67 -3.63 14.64
C VAL A 75 1.75 -2.99 13.77
N TYR A 76 1.65 -3.18 12.45
CA TYR A 76 2.49 -2.45 11.49
C TYR A 76 1.90 -1.07 11.25
N VAL A 77 2.71 -0.03 11.48
CA VAL A 77 2.27 1.37 11.37
C VAL A 77 3.07 2.01 10.26
N CYS A 78 2.44 2.27 9.12
CA CYS A 78 3.15 2.73 7.94
C CYS A 78 2.79 4.16 7.52
N SER A 79 3.77 4.88 6.98
CA SER A 79 3.50 6.12 6.25
C SER A 79 2.69 5.81 4.98
N HIS A 80 1.79 6.71 4.58
CA HIS A 80 0.81 6.42 3.56
C HIS A 80 1.11 7.11 2.22
N LYS A 81 1.67 6.38 1.27
CA LYS A 81 1.95 6.85 -0.10
C LYS A 81 0.89 6.42 -1.10
N THR A 82 0.42 5.16 -1.06
CA THR A 82 -0.68 4.69 -1.92
C THR A 82 -1.58 3.69 -1.21
N LEU A 83 -2.72 3.33 -1.82
CA LEU A 83 -3.59 2.27 -1.30
C LEU A 83 -2.93 0.88 -1.26
N LEU A 84 -1.79 0.70 -1.94
CA LEU A 84 -1.07 -0.57 -2.00
C LEU A 84 -0.04 -0.74 -0.88
N ASP A 85 0.20 0.29 -0.04
CA ASP A 85 1.22 0.20 1.02
C ASP A 85 1.02 -1.03 1.94
N PRO A 86 -0.20 -1.30 2.44
CA PRO A 86 -0.47 -2.52 3.22
C PRO A 86 -0.16 -3.83 2.48
N ILE A 87 -0.40 -3.86 1.17
CA ILE A 87 -0.20 -5.04 0.32
C ILE A 87 1.29 -5.32 0.18
N TYR A 88 2.11 -4.29 -0.08
CA TYR A 88 3.56 -4.44 -0.18
C TYR A 88 4.20 -4.88 1.15
N ILE A 89 3.72 -4.37 2.29
CA ILE A 89 4.20 -4.83 3.61
C ILE A 89 3.85 -6.32 3.79
N SER A 90 2.62 -6.72 3.50
CA SER A 90 2.18 -8.13 3.55
C SER A 90 3.03 -9.04 2.66
N PHE A 91 3.35 -8.58 1.45
CA PHE A 91 4.19 -9.31 0.48
C PHE A 91 5.63 -9.49 0.97
N ILE A 92 6.23 -8.43 1.53
CA ILE A 92 7.59 -8.49 2.07
C ILE A 92 7.65 -9.40 3.30
N CYS A 93 6.68 -9.26 4.22
CA CYS A 93 6.58 -10.14 5.39
C CYS A 93 6.18 -11.57 5.04
N ARG A 94 5.68 -11.82 3.82
CA ARG A 94 5.11 -13.10 3.36
C ARG A 94 4.06 -13.68 4.31
N THR A 95 3.32 -12.79 4.97
CA THR A 95 2.26 -13.15 5.93
C THR A 95 1.00 -12.39 5.58
N PRO A 96 -0.18 -13.03 5.62
CA PRO A 96 -1.44 -12.37 5.27
C PRO A 96 -1.84 -11.37 6.36
N LEU A 97 -1.48 -10.10 6.18
CA LEU A 97 -1.86 -9.02 7.09
C LEU A 97 -3.30 -8.58 6.85
N THR A 98 -3.96 -8.05 7.89
CA THR A 98 -5.24 -7.35 7.75
C THR A 98 -5.01 -5.84 7.69
N ALA A 99 -5.43 -5.19 6.61
CA ALA A 99 -5.30 -3.76 6.42
C ALA A 99 -6.49 -3.01 7.05
N LEU A 100 -6.18 -1.98 7.85
CA LEU A 100 -7.17 -1.08 8.42
C LEU A 100 -7.13 0.26 7.71
N THR A 101 -8.27 0.70 7.18
CA THR A 101 -8.33 1.85 6.27
C THR A 101 -9.53 2.74 6.57
N TYR A 102 -9.36 4.06 6.54
CA TYR A 102 -10.44 5.00 6.91
C TYR A 102 -11.42 5.32 5.77
N SER A 103 -11.04 5.13 4.51
CA SER A 103 -11.86 5.55 3.35
C SER A 103 -11.46 4.84 2.07
N VAL A 104 -11.71 3.54 1.99
CA VAL A 104 -11.47 2.73 0.78
C VAL A 104 -12.79 2.32 0.15
N SER A 105 -12.91 2.47 -1.17
CA SER A 105 -14.11 2.07 -1.90
C SER A 105 -14.29 0.55 -1.88
N LYS A 106 -15.54 0.08 -2.02
CA LYS A 106 -15.84 -1.35 -2.13
C LYS A 106 -15.10 -2.01 -3.30
N THR A 107 -14.92 -1.29 -4.40
CA THR A 107 -14.16 -1.76 -5.57
C THR A 107 -12.69 -2.01 -5.25
N SER A 108 -12.03 -1.08 -4.53
CA SER A 108 -10.64 -1.27 -4.10
C SER A 108 -10.50 -2.39 -3.06
N GLN A 109 -11.51 -2.61 -2.21
CA GLN A 109 -11.53 -3.77 -1.31
C GLN A 109 -11.66 -5.09 -2.07
N MET A 110 -12.47 -5.13 -3.13
CA MET A 110 -12.69 -6.34 -3.93
C MET A 110 -11.44 -6.80 -4.68
N ILE A 111 -10.63 -5.86 -5.18
CA ILE A 111 -9.37 -6.16 -5.89
C ILE A 111 -8.16 -6.32 -4.96
N SER A 112 -8.37 -6.24 -3.64
CA SER A 112 -7.29 -6.37 -2.65
C SER A 112 -6.98 -7.85 -2.39
N PRO A 113 -5.70 -8.28 -2.49
CA PRO A 113 -5.28 -9.64 -2.19
C PRO A 113 -5.23 -9.93 -0.68
N ILE A 114 -5.32 -8.88 0.15
CA ILE A 114 -5.36 -9.00 1.61
C ILE A 114 -6.70 -8.51 2.14
N LYS A 115 -7.04 -8.99 3.34
CA LYS A 115 -8.27 -8.57 4.01
C LYS A 115 -8.19 -7.10 4.39
N THR A 116 -9.18 -6.32 3.97
CA THR A 116 -9.30 -4.91 4.31
C THR A 116 -10.52 -4.69 5.19
N ILE A 117 -10.35 -3.96 6.29
CA ILE A 117 -11.43 -3.55 7.19
C ILE A 117 -11.49 -2.02 7.18
N THR A 118 -12.70 -1.49 7.01
CA THR A 118 -12.95 -0.05 7.02
C THR A 118 -13.14 0.44 8.45
N LEU A 119 -12.39 1.48 8.82
CA LEU A 119 -12.55 2.23 10.06
C LEU A 119 -13.62 3.32 9.88
N THR A 120 -14.30 3.65 10.96
CA THR A 120 -15.50 4.48 11.00
C THR A 120 -15.23 5.93 11.39
N ARG A 121 -13.98 6.27 11.78
CA ARG A 121 -13.59 7.57 12.38
C ARG A 121 -14.25 7.86 13.73
N ASP A 122 -14.85 6.85 14.34
CA ASP A 122 -15.34 6.89 15.70
C ASP A 122 -14.32 6.16 16.57
N ARG A 123 -13.76 6.87 17.56
CA ARG A 123 -12.65 6.35 18.37
C ARG A 123 -13.04 5.06 19.09
N GLN A 124 -14.24 4.97 19.67
CA GLN A 124 -14.65 3.80 20.45
C GLN A 124 -14.85 2.59 19.53
N LYS A 125 -15.56 2.77 18.41
CA LYS A 125 -15.79 1.69 17.44
C LYS A 125 -14.49 1.24 16.78
N ASP A 126 -13.62 2.19 16.42
CA ASP A 126 -12.34 1.87 15.77
C ASP A 126 -11.41 1.10 16.72
N THR A 127 -11.41 1.43 18.03
CA THR A 127 -10.72 0.63 19.05
C THR A 127 -11.21 -0.82 19.06
N GLU A 128 -12.52 -1.05 19.10
CA GLU A 128 -13.09 -2.40 19.11
C GLU A 128 -12.74 -3.18 17.83
N ILE A 129 -12.84 -2.53 16.67
CA ILE A 129 -12.49 -3.11 15.37
C ILE A 129 -11.01 -3.51 15.36
N MET A 130 -10.12 -2.61 15.78
CA MET A 130 -8.67 -2.82 15.84
C MET A 130 -8.32 -3.99 16.76
N GLN A 131 -8.85 -3.99 17.99
CA GLN A 131 -8.62 -5.08 18.95
C GLN A 131 -9.12 -6.42 18.41
N LYS A 132 -10.32 -6.45 17.80
CA LYS A 132 -10.88 -7.67 17.21
C LYS A 132 -10.05 -8.19 16.04
N ALA A 133 -9.49 -7.29 15.22
CA ALA A 133 -8.60 -7.66 14.13
C ALA A 133 -7.27 -8.19 14.67
N LEU A 134 -6.68 -7.52 15.66
CA LEU A 134 -5.41 -7.89 16.29
C LEU A 134 -5.44 -9.27 16.96
N ARG A 135 -6.58 -9.62 17.59
CA ARG A 135 -6.80 -10.96 18.16
C ARG A 135 -6.80 -12.08 17.11
N LYS A 136 -7.08 -11.76 15.84
CA LYS A 136 -7.09 -12.75 14.74
C LYS A 136 -5.74 -12.85 14.03
N GLY A 137 -4.88 -11.86 14.18
CA GLY A 137 -3.55 -11.82 13.55
C GLY A 137 -3.01 -10.41 13.47
N SER A 138 -1.82 -10.27 12.89
CA SER A 138 -1.17 -8.97 12.71
C SER A 138 -1.97 -8.06 11.77
N ILE A 139 -1.97 -6.78 12.09
CA ILE A 139 -2.68 -5.74 11.35
C ILE A 139 -1.70 -4.71 10.82
N VAL A 140 -2.10 -4.02 9.76
CA VAL A 140 -1.37 -2.86 9.23
C VAL A 140 -2.31 -1.67 9.16
N VAL A 141 -1.84 -0.51 9.62
CA VAL A 141 -2.61 0.73 9.68
C VAL A 141 -1.78 1.90 9.15
N CYS A 142 -2.45 2.77 8.40
CA CYS A 142 -1.91 4.05 7.95
C CYS A 142 -2.48 5.16 8.86
N PRO A 143 -1.76 5.58 9.92
CA PRO A 143 -2.31 6.50 10.93
C PRO A 143 -2.53 7.93 10.41
N GLU A 144 -2.00 8.26 9.23
CA GLU A 144 -2.22 9.53 8.51
C GLU A 144 -3.69 9.72 8.09
N GLY A 145 -4.46 8.64 7.94
CA GLY A 145 -5.86 8.69 7.54
C GLY A 145 -6.13 9.03 6.08
N THR A 146 -5.13 9.45 5.33
CA THR A 146 -5.16 9.72 3.88
C THR A 146 -3.76 9.55 3.29
N THR A 147 -3.67 9.36 1.97
CA THR A 147 -2.38 9.30 1.27
C THR A 147 -1.71 10.67 1.17
N CYS A 148 -0.42 10.72 1.48
CA CYS A 148 0.45 11.88 1.33
C CYS A 148 1.27 11.78 0.05
N ARG A 149 1.27 12.87 -0.74
CA ARG A 149 2.00 12.98 -2.03
C ARG A 149 3.33 13.73 -1.90
N GLU A 150 3.57 14.28 -0.72
CA GLU A 150 4.69 15.18 -0.44
C GLU A 150 5.83 14.44 0.26
N PRO A 151 7.05 15.00 0.33
CA PRO A 151 8.19 14.37 0.99
C PRO A 151 8.07 14.34 2.52
N TYR A 152 7.06 14.98 3.11
CA TYR A 152 6.79 14.99 4.55
C TYR A 152 5.68 14.01 4.95
N LEU A 153 5.55 13.76 6.26
CA LEU A 153 4.49 12.94 6.85
C LEU A 153 3.32 13.82 7.30
N LEU A 154 2.10 13.31 7.14
CA LEU A 154 0.94 13.92 7.77
C LEU A 154 0.88 13.59 9.26
N ARG A 155 0.02 14.29 9.98
CA ARG A 155 -0.22 14.03 11.40
C ARG A 155 -0.78 12.62 11.60
N PHE A 156 -0.22 11.88 12.56
CA PHE A 156 -0.68 10.55 12.91
C PHE A 156 -1.81 10.62 13.95
N SER A 157 -2.83 9.77 13.77
CA SER A 157 -3.79 9.44 14.83
C SER A 157 -3.10 8.60 15.91
N PRO A 158 -3.28 8.90 17.22
CA PRO A 158 -2.62 8.17 18.30
C PRO A 158 -3.25 6.79 18.57
N LEU A 159 -4.40 6.48 17.98
CA LEU A 159 -5.22 5.31 18.31
C LEU A 159 -4.44 3.98 18.29
N PHE A 160 -3.52 3.80 17.33
CA PHE A 160 -2.74 2.57 17.24
C PHE A 160 -1.82 2.36 18.45
N ALA A 161 -1.27 3.44 19.01
CA ALA A 161 -0.36 3.42 20.15
C ALA A 161 -1.07 3.12 21.47
N GLU A 162 -2.38 3.34 21.54
CA GLU A 162 -3.18 3.04 22.73
C GLU A 162 -3.65 1.57 22.78
N ILE A 163 -3.54 0.83 21.68
CA ILE A 163 -4.14 -0.50 21.50
C ILE A 163 -3.13 -1.63 21.65
N SER A 164 -1.85 -1.37 21.40
CA SER A 164 -0.80 -2.38 21.43
C SER A 164 0.55 -1.76 21.74
N ASP A 165 1.34 -2.46 22.55
CA ASP A 165 2.76 -2.19 22.80
C ASP A 165 3.67 -2.98 21.84
N ASP A 166 3.11 -3.69 20.85
CA ASP A 166 3.87 -4.47 19.87
C ASP A 166 3.79 -3.80 18.49
N ILE A 167 4.51 -2.67 18.34
CA ILE A 167 4.38 -1.81 17.15
C ILE A 167 5.65 -1.87 16.30
N VAL A 168 5.47 -2.10 14.99
CA VAL A 168 6.56 -2.02 14.01
C VAL A 168 6.30 -0.85 13.07
N PRO A 169 7.02 0.29 13.23
CA PRO A 169 6.91 1.40 12.32
C PRO A 169 7.55 1.06 10.96
N VAL A 170 6.89 1.46 9.87
CA VAL A 170 7.34 1.18 8.49
C VAL A 170 7.31 2.46 7.65
N ALA A 171 8.48 2.86 7.15
CA ALA A 171 8.57 3.94 6.19
C ALA A 171 8.33 3.39 4.77
N MET A 172 7.44 4.05 4.04
CA MET A 172 7.06 3.73 2.67
C MET A 172 7.49 4.84 1.74
N ASP A 173 8.18 4.48 0.67
CA ASP A 173 8.45 5.36 -0.45
C ASP A 173 8.20 4.65 -1.77
N VAL A 174 7.78 5.41 -2.78
CA VAL A 174 7.21 4.88 -4.01
C VAL A 174 7.74 5.65 -5.21
N ASN A 175 8.27 4.90 -6.17
CA ASN A 175 8.76 5.44 -7.43
C ASN A 175 7.96 4.87 -8.61
N VAL A 176 7.56 5.75 -9.52
CA VAL A 176 6.72 5.44 -10.68
C VAL A 176 7.21 6.22 -11.89
N SER A 177 6.99 5.68 -13.09
CA SER A 177 7.50 6.28 -14.33
C SER A 177 6.42 6.98 -15.16
N MET A 178 5.16 6.55 -15.07
CA MET A 178 4.06 7.07 -15.88
C MET A 178 2.91 7.60 -15.05
N PHE A 179 2.45 6.82 -14.06
CA PHE A 179 1.24 7.12 -13.32
C PHE A 179 1.44 7.10 -11.81
N TYR A 180 1.03 8.17 -11.14
CA TYR A 180 0.89 8.17 -9.68
C TYR A 180 -0.22 7.20 -9.25
N GLY A 181 0.05 6.46 -8.18
CA GLY A 181 -0.94 5.60 -7.52
C GLY A 181 -1.86 6.34 -6.57
N THR A 182 -2.05 7.65 -6.77
CA THR A 182 -2.96 8.49 -6.01
C THR A 182 -3.54 9.59 -6.88
N THR A 183 -4.76 10.03 -6.59
CA THR A 183 -5.37 11.22 -7.18
C THR A 183 -5.91 12.14 -6.08
N ALA A 184 -5.80 13.46 -6.24
CA ALA A 184 -6.40 14.39 -5.29
C ALA A 184 -7.90 14.56 -5.56
N THR A 185 -8.26 14.71 -6.84
CA THR A 185 -9.65 14.79 -7.33
C THR A 185 -10.02 13.59 -8.22
N GLY A 186 -11.32 13.25 -8.30
CA GLY A 186 -11.85 12.17 -9.13
C GLY A 186 -12.00 10.80 -8.45
N ILE A 187 -12.10 9.74 -9.26
CA ILE A 187 -12.44 8.39 -8.79
C ILE A 187 -11.20 7.69 -8.20
N LYS A 188 -11.02 7.76 -6.88
CA LYS A 188 -9.89 7.12 -6.15
C LYS A 188 -9.81 5.61 -6.32
N ALA A 189 -10.91 4.95 -6.68
CA ALA A 189 -10.92 3.51 -6.95
C ALA A 189 -9.98 3.09 -8.09
N LEU A 190 -9.63 4.02 -8.99
CA LEU A 190 -8.70 3.77 -10.09
C LEU A 190 -7.23 3.89 -9.69
N ASP A 191 -6.94 4.39 -8.49
CA ASP A 191 -5.57 4.65 -8.04
C ASP A 191 -4.68 3.39 -8.06
N PRO A 192 -5.14 2.21 -7.58
CA PRO A 192 -4.39 0.96 -7.72
C PRO A 192 -4.19 0.54 -9.18
N ILE A 193 -5.17 0.82 -10.05
CA ILE A 193 -5.10 0.45 -11.48
C ILE A 193 -4.01 1.26 -12.16
N PHE A 194 -4.04 2.59 -12.02
CA PHE A 194 -3.03 3.46 -12.60
C PHE A 194 -1.62 3.12 -12.07
N PHE A 195 -1.49 2.84 -10.78
CA PHE A 195 -0.23 2.38 -10.22
C PHE A 195 0.28 1.10 -10.92
N LEU A 196 -0.57 0.08 -11.02
CA LEU A 196 -0.23 -1.21 -11.62
C LEU A 196 -0.12 -1.19 -13.14
N MET A 197 -0.51 -0.10 -13.81
CA MET A 197 -0.25 0.13 -15.23
C MET A 197 1.16 0.63 -15.51
N ASN A 198 1.92 1.08 -14.50
CA ASN A 198 3.30 1.50 -14.72
C ASN A 198 4.15 0.32 -15.26
N PRO A 199 5.08 0.58 -16.19
CA PRO A 199 6.03 -0.44 -16.64
C PRO A 199 6.82 -1.07 -15.49
N TYR A 200 7.47 -0.24 -14.66
CA TYR A 200 8.33 -0.69 -13.56
C TYR A 200 8.07 0.10 -12.26
N PRO A 201 6.90 -0.10 -11.62
CA PRO A 201 6.63 0.52 -10.33
C PRO A 201 7.53 -0.08 -9.25
N PHE A 202 8.05 0.78 -8.37
CA PHE A 202 9.04 0.41 -7.37
C PHE A 202 8.68 0.92 -5.98
N TYR A 203 8.81 0.05 -4.98
CA TYR A 203 8.61 0.36 -3.57
C TYR A 203 9.92 0.29 -2.80
N ILE A 204 10.17 1.28 -1.94
CA ILE A 204 11.20 1.23 -0.92
C ILE A 204 10.48 1.11 0.42
N VAL A 205 10.74 0.03 1.14
CA VAL A 205 10.08 -0.29 2.40
C VAL A 205 11.12 -0.43 3.50
N LYS A 206 11.07 0.45 4.49
CA LYS A 206 12.03 0.43 5.60
C LYS A 206 11.30 0.11 6.89
N PHE A 207 11.57 -1.08 7.43
CA PHE A 207 11.13 -1.46 8.76
C PHE A 207 12.06 -0.81 9.78
N LEU A 208 11.47 -0.07 10.72
CA LEU A 208 12.19 0.59 11.80
C LEU A 208 12.22 -0.32 13.04
N GLU A 209 12.95 0.12 14.05
CA GLU A 209 13.02 -0.59 15.33
C GLU A 209 11.62 -0.69 15.95
N LYS A 210 11.34 -1.87 16.52
CA LYS A 210 10.08 -2.16 17.19
C LYS A 210 9.96 -1.29 18.45
N LEU A 211 8.79 -0.68 18.63
CA LEU A 211 8.42 0.09 19.80
C LEU A 211 7.63 -0.79 20.78
#